data_AF-M4B9X6-F1
#
_entry.id   AF-M4B9X6-F1
#
_cell.length_a   1.000
_cell.length_b   1.000
_cell.length_c   1.000
_cell.angle_alpha   90.00
_cell.angle_beta   90.00
_cell.angle_gamma   90.00
#
_symmetry.space_group_name_H-M   'P 1'
#
loop_
_entity.id
_entity.type
_entity.pdbx_description
1 polymer ?
#
loop_
_entity_poly.entity_id
_entity_poly.type
_entity_poly.pdbx_seq_one_letter_code
_entity_poly.pdbx_strand_id
1 'polypeptide(L)'
;MMKECREYANVTPVAPLLPIPYGTHHAKIIIALYSEKVRVAIFTANFLSNDWHSKTQGVWYQDFGVKVLCDCNDEEQENKAAAENIGGVDFEDDLVRYLSSLGEHVHRFCKELQRFDFSTATVALVPSVPGVHKGNGNEPAEDV
;
A
#
# COMPACT_ATOMS: atom_id res chain seq x y z
N MET A 1 19.90 6.71 13.84
CA MET A 1 18.53 6.80 13.29
C MET A 1 17.50 7.33 14.29
N MET A 2 16.91 6.55 15.22
CA MET A 2 15.84 7.06 16.11
C MET A 2 16.23 8.28 16.96
N LYS A 3 17.53 8.43 17.29
CA LYS A 3 18.04 9.61 18.01
C LYS A 3 18.16 10.85 17.13
N GLU A 4 18.53 10.69 15.86
CA GLU A 4 18.67 11.78 14.88
C GLU A 4 17.31 12.26 14.38
N CYS A 5 16.33 11.36 14.22
CA CYS A 5 14.96 11.73 13.86
C CYS A 5 14.32 12.70 14.86
N ARG A 6 14.75 12.69 16.13
CA ARG A 6 14.23 13.58 17.18
C ARG A 6 14.52 15.06 16.93
N GLU A 7 15.46 15.38 16.05
CA GLU A 7 15.77 16.76 15.66
C GLU A 7 14.68 17.35 14.74
N TYR A 8 13.80 16.52 14.17
CA TYR A 8 12.76 16.92 13.24
C TYR A 8 11.37 16.68 13.85
N ALA A 9 10.72 17.76 14.28
CA ALA A 9 9.43 17.70 14.97
C ALA A 9 8.29 17.11 14.12
N ASN A 10 8.44 17.16 12.79
CA ASN A 10 7.49 16.61 11.81
C ASN A 10 7.80 15.16 11.39
N VAL A 11 8.75 14.49 12.06
CA VAL A 11 9.14 13.11 11.76
C VAL A 11 8.73 12.19 12.91
N THR A 12 7.86 11.22 12.59
CA THR A 12 7.48 10.15 13.53
C THR A 12 8.11 8.84 13.07
N PRO A 13 9.16 8.34 13.75
CA PRO A 13 9.74 7.05 13.40
C PRO A 13 8.81 5.92 13.85
N VAL A 14 8.55 4.96 12.95
CA VAL A 14 7.80 3.74 13.24
C VAL A 14 8.72 2.55 12.97
N ALA A 15 8.89 1.69 13.97
CA ALA A 15 9.57 0.41 13.81
C ALA A 15 8.52 -0.68 13.57
N PRO A 16 8.46 -1.28 12.37
CA PRO A 16 7.51 -2.35 12.08
C PRO A 16 7.82 -3.60 12.91
N LEU A 17 6.78 -4.36 13.26
CA LEU A 17 6.93 -5.58 14.03
C LEU A 17 7.60 -6.67 13.18
N LEU A 18 8.69 -7.24 13.66
CA LEU A 18 9.39 -8.38 13.05
C LEU A 18 9.37 -9.57 14.04
N PRO A 19 8.24 -10.30 14.12
CA PRO A 19 8.05 -11.32 15.16
C PRO A 19 8.81 -12.64 14.87
N ILE A 20 9.33 -12.81 13.66
CA ILE A 20 10.05 -14.00 13.22
C ILE A 20 11.55 -13.68 13.14
N PRO A 21 12.44 -14.50 13.74
CA PRO A 21 13.89 -14.29 13.67
C PRO A 21 14.39 -14.14 12.23
N TYR A 22 15.44 -13.34 12.06
CA TYR A 22 16.06 -13.03 10.75
C TYR A 22 15.15 -12.29 9.76
N GLY A 23 13.95 -11.85 10.18
CA GLY A 23 13.09 -10.99 9.38
C GLY A 23 13.71 -9.61 9.10
N THR A 24 13.38 -9.04 7.95
CA THR A 24 13.83 -7.70 7.54
C THR A 24 12.66 -6.92 6.93
N HIS A 25 12.51 -5.66 7.30
CA HIS A 25 11.62 -4.75 6.58
C HIS A 25 12.30 -4.24 5.31
N HIS A 26 12.09 -4.92 4.18
CA HIS A 26 12.81 -4.65 2.93
C HIS A 26 12.06 -3.73 1.96
N ALA A 27 10.78 -3.46 2.20
CA ALA A 27 9.96 -2.62 1.35
C ALA A 27 10.49 -1.18 1.30
N LYS A 28 10.41 -0.59 0.11
CA LYS A 28 10.83 0.78 -0.19
C LYS A 28 9.69 1.42 -0.97
N ILE A 29 8.89 2.16 -0.22
CA ILE A 29 7.65 2.77 -0.70
C ILE A 29 7.62 4.22 -0.24
N ILE A 30 7.12 5.10 -1.10
CA ILE A 30 6.72 6.46 -0.77
C ILE A 30 5.24 6.59 -1.05
N ILE A 31 4.53 7.15 -0.08
CA ILE A 31 3.16 7.61 -0.25
C ILE A 31 3.17 9.11 0.02
N ALA A 32 3.03 9.88 -1.06
CA ALA A 32 3.09 11.34 -0.98
C ALA A 32 1.67 11.91 -1.17
N LEU A 33 1.15 12.54 -0.13
CA LEU A 33 -0.14 13.23 -0.15
C LEU A 33 0.01 14.65 -0.70
N TYR A 34 -0.84 15.00 -1.64
CA TYR A 34 -1.01 16.35 -2.17
C TYR A 34 -2.48 16.79 -1.97
N SER A 35 -2.80 18.05 -2.29
CA SER A 35 -4.17 18.57 -2.17
C SER A 35 -5.19 17.83 -3.04
N GLU A 36 -4.79 17.41 -4.24
CA GLU A 36 -5.67 16.87 -5.28
C GLU A 36 -5.36 15.42 -5.68
N LYS A 37 -4.30 14.83 -5.11
CA LYS A 37 -3.85 13.49 -5.45
C LYS A 37 -2.99 12.85 -4.37
N VAL A 38 -2.84 11.54 -4.44
CA VAL A 38 -1.79 10.79 -3.77
C VAL A 38 -0.87 10.18 -4.81
N ARG A 39 0.44 10.22 -4.58
CA ARG A 39 1.42 9.44 -5.36
C ARG A 39 1.82 8.22 -4.56
N VAL A 40 1.68 7.04 -5.16
CA VAL A 40 2.31 5.82 -4.66
C VAL A 40 3.52 5.54 -5.53
N ALA A 41 4.68 5.41 -4.91
CA ALA A 41 5.92 5.04 -5.58
C ALA A 41 6.58 3.87 -4.87
N ILE A 42 6.90 2.81 -5.61
CA ILE A 42 7.58 1.60 -5.13
C ILE A 42 8.88 1.47 -5.91
N PHE A 43 9.98 1.26 -5.19
CA PHE A 43 11.32 1.30 -5.79
C PHE A 43 12.28 0.33 -5.09
N THR A 44 13.51 0.23 -5.60
CA THR A 44 14.51 -0.73 -5.11
C THR A 44 15.65 -0.09 -4.31
N ALA A 45 15.82 1.23 -4.38
CA ALA A 45 16.87 1.97 -3.68
C ALA A 45 16.55 2.18 -2.18
N ASN A 46 17.56 2.07 -1.31
CA ASN A 46 17.46 2.60 0.05
C ASN A 46 17.54 4.13 0.04
N PHE A 47 17.17 4.80 1.14
CA PHE A 47 17.32 6.25 1.31
C PHE A 47 18.77 6.65 1.67
N LEU A 48 19.72 6.24 0.83
CA LEU A 48 21.14 6.53 0.94
C LEU A 48 21.64 7.03 -0.41
N SER A 49 22.39 8.14 -0.43
CA SER A 49 22.85 8.79 -1.67
C SER A 49 23.49 7.83 -2.68
N ASN A 50 24.32 6.89 -2.22
CA ASN A 50 25.01 5.93 -3.08
C ASN A 50 24.07 4.98 -3.85
N ASP A 51 22.93 4.61 -3.26
CA ASP A 51 21.95 3.74 -3.93
C ASP A 51 21.27 4.42 -5.11
N TRP A 52 21.19 5.76 -5.10
CA TRP A 52 20.62 6.57 -6.18
C TRP A 52 21.66 7.02 -7.19
N HIS A 53 22.93 7.14 -6.78
CA HIS A 53 23.99 7.66 -7.64
C HIS A 53 24.70 6.60 -8.48
N SER A 54 24.96 5.42 -7.91
CA SER A 54 25.93 4.47 -8.47
C SER A 54 25.37 3.07 -8.66
N LYS A 55 24.05 2.91 -8.70
CA LYS A 55 23.38 1.62 -8.90
C LYS A 55 22.26 1.75 -9.91
N THR A 56 22.07 0.71 -10.71
CA THR A 56 20.83 0.54 -11.47
C THR A 56 19.71 0.22 -10.49
N GLN A 57 18.63 0.99 -10.53
CA GLN A 57 17.48 0.84 -9.65
C GLN A 57 16.19 0.89 -10.47
N GLY A 58 15.15 0.22 -9.97
CA GLY A 58 13.80 0.29 -10.52
C GLY A 58 12.93 1.26 -9.72
N VAL A 59 12.05 1.97 -10.41
CA VAL A 59 11.00 2.79 -9.82
C VAL A 59 9.73 2.60 -10.62
N TRP A 60 8.66 2.21 -9.94
CA TRP A 60 7.29 2.37 -10.44
C TRP A 60 6.60 3.44 -9.60
N TYR A 61 5.81 4.30 -10.24
CA TYR A 61 4.94 5.21 -9.53
C TYR A 61 3.66 5.48 -10.32
N GLN A 62 2.60 5.77 -9.59
CA GLN A 62 1.33 6.21 -10.15
C GLN A 62 0.71 7.28 -9.24
N ASP A 63 0.03 8.24 -9.86
CA ASP A 63 -0.76 9.26 -9.18
C ASP A 63 -2.23 8.85 -9.21
N PHE A 64 -2.92 9.03 -8.08
CA PHE A 64 -4.34 8.74 -7.91
C PHE A 64 -5.06 10.01 -7.46
N GLY A 65 -6.08 10.42 -8.21
CA GLY A 65 -6.86 11.63 -7.93
C GLY A 65 -7.80 11.46 -6.74
N VAL A 66 -8.36 12.55 -6.24
CA VAL A 66 -9.42 12.50 -5.22
C VAL A 66 -10.70 11.88 -5.82
N LYS A 67 -11.39 11.04 -5.05
CA LYS A 67 -12.70 10.48 -5.43
C LYS A 67 -13.68 11.62 -5.66
N VAL A 68 -14.29 11.68 -6.84
CA VAL A 68 -15.41 12.60 -7.09
C VAL A 68 -16.64 11.97 -6.47
N LEU A 69 -17.12 12.53 -5.35
CA LEU A 69 -18.44 12.20 -4.83
C LEU A 69 -19.45 12.80 -5.81
N CYS A 70 -19.94 11.98 -6.74
CA CYS A 70 -21.08 12.34 -7.55
C CYS A 70 -22.34 12.22 -6.66
N ASP A 71 -23.02 13.34 -6.43
CA ASP A 71 -24.33 13.44 -5.74
C ASP A 71 -25.46 12.81 -6.58
N CYS A 72 -25.27 11.61 -7.12
CA CYS A 72 -26.27 10.91 -7.93
C CYS A 72 -26.82 9.69 -7.18
N ASN A 73 -28.01 9.89 -6.61
CA ASN A 73 -29.03 8.93 -6.16
C ASN A 73 -28.61 7.44 -6.12
N ASP A 74 -28.62 6.92 -4.88
CA ASP A 74 -28.07 5.68 -4.34
C ASP A 74 -28.58 4.32 -4.89
N GLU A 75 -29.16 4.20 -6.08
CA GLU A 75 -29.79 2.91 -6.49
C GLU A 75 -29.25 2.28 -7.79
N GLU A 76 -28.59 3.02 -8.68
CA GLU A 76 -28.10 2.45 -9.96
C GLU A 76 -26.59 2.16 -10.00
N GLN A 77 -25.80 2.72 -9.07
CA GLN A 77 -24.34 2.58 -9.08
C GLN A 77 -23.86 1.29 -8.41
N GLU A 78 -24.59 0.75 -7.43
CA GLU A 78 -24.26 -0.53 -6.76
C GLU A 78 -24.22 -1.69 -7.75
N ASN A 79 -25.12 -1.74 -8.74
CA ASN A 79 -25.18 -2.82 -9.71
C ASN A 79 -24.10 -2.75 -10.80
N LYS A 80 -23.51 -1.56 -11.08
CA LYS A 80 -22.36 -1.45 -12.00
C LYS A 80 -21.03 -1.70 -11.31
N ALA A 81 -20.86 -1.18 -10.10
CA ALA A 81 -19.68 -1.46 -9.28
C ALA A 81 -19.58 -2.95 -8.93
N ALA A 82 -20.71 -3.60 -8.60
CA ALA A 82 -20.73 -5.04 -8.33
C ALA A 82 -20.49 -5.92 -9.56
N ALA A 83 -20.77 -5.43 -10.78
CA ALA A 83 -20.58 -6.19 -12.02
C ALA A 83 -19.16 -6.08 -12.60
N GLU A 84 -18.44 -4.97 -12.37
CA GLU A 84 -17.05 -4.79 -12.80
C GLU A 84 -16.02 -5.30 -11.78
N ASN A 85 -16.41 -5.50 -10.51
CA ASN A 85 -15.54 -6.00 -9.45
C ASN A 85 -15.60 -7.53 -9.24
N ILE A 86 -16.14 -8.27 -10.21
CA ILE A 86 -16.18 -9.73 -10.20
C ILE A 86 -14.83 -10.28 -10.68
N GLY A 87 -13.78 -10.08 -9.87
CA GLY A 87 -12.46 -10.72 -10.06
C GLY A 87 -11.27 -9.80 -10.33
N GLY A 88 -11.42 -8.47 -10.18
CA GLY A 88 -10.32 -7.51 -10.30
C GLY A 88 -9.44 -7.46 -9.06
N VAL A 89 -8.12 -7.40 -9.25
CA VAL A 89 -7.15 -7.18 -8.17
C VAL A 89 -7.37 -5.77 -7.59
N ASP A 90 -7.79 -5.68 -6.33
CA ASP A 90 -8.00 -4.39 -5.66
C ASP A 90 -6.68 -3.87 -5.10
N PHE A 91 -6.02 -3.01 -5.88
CA PHE A 91 -4.79 -2.33 -5.48
C PHE A 91 -4.96 -1.51 -4.18
N GLU A 92 -6.13 -0.90 -3.95
CA GLU A 92 -6.43 -0.14 -2.74
C GLU A 92 -6.38 -1.07 -1.53
N ASP A 93 -7.08 -2.20 -1.61
CA ASP A 93 -7.18 -3.17 -0.52
C ASP A 93 -5.82 -3.80 -0.20
N ASP A 94 -5.06 -4.22 -1.21
CA ASP A 94 -3.70 -4.75 -1.01
C ASP A 94 -2.76 -3.71 -0.37
N LEU A 95 -2.84 -2.44 -0.80
CA LEU A 95 -2.04 -1.36 -0.24
C LEU A 95 -2.42 -1.09 1.22
N VAL A 96 -3.72 -0.96 1.51
CA VAL A 96 -4.24 -0.69 2.86
C VAL A 96 -3.94 -1.84 3.82
N ARG A 97 -4.09 -3.10 3.39
CA ARG A 97 -3.72 -4.28 4.19
C ARG A 97 -2.23 -4.28 4.50
N TYR A 98 -1.38 -4.04 3.50
CA TYR A 98 0.06 -3.99 3.70
C TYR A 98 0.46 -2.90 4.69
N LEU A 99 0.00 -1.66 4.49
CA LEU A 99 0.32 -0.52 5.36
C LEU A 99 -0.20 -0.71 6.79
N SER A 100 -1.39 -1.29 6.95
CA SER A 100 -1.96 -1.57 8.28
C SER A 100 -1.12 -2.58 9.07
N SER A 101 -0.34 -3.44 8.40
CA SER A 101 0.58 -4.37 9.05
C SER A 101 1.83 -3.69 9.66
N LEU A 102 2.15 -2.45 9.26
CA LEU A 102 3.38 -1.75 9.67
C LEU A 102 3.28 -1.09 11.07
N GLY A 103 2.09 -1.08 11.66
CA GLY A 103 1.83 -0.59 13.01
C GLY A 103 0.73 0.47 13.08
N GLU A 104 0.31 0.80 14.30
CA GLU A 104 -0.89 1.60 14.56
C GLU A 104 -0.86 3.00 13.94
N HIS A 105 0.30 3.68 13.96
CA HIS A 105 0.44 5.02 13.37
C HIS A 105 0.20 5.00 11.85
N VAL A 106 0.72 3.97 11.17
CA VAL A 106 0.54 3.79 9.73
C VAL A 106 -0.90 3.36 9.42
N HIS A 107 -1.48 2.49 10.24
CA HIS A 107 -2.89 2.12 10.12
C HIS A 107 -3.83 3.34 10.21
N ARG A 108 -3.58 4.28 11.13
CA ARG A 108 -4.36 5.53 11.21
C ARG A 108 -4.20 6.38 9.94
N PHE A 109 -3.01 6.42 9.35
CA PHE A 109 -2.76 7.10 8.09
C PHE A 109 -3.55 6.50 6.91
N CYS A 110 -3.84 5.19 6.91
CA CYS A 110 -4.64 4.56 5.86
C CYS A 110 -6.04 5.18 5.69
N LYS A 111 -6.59 5.83 6.72
CA LYS A 111 -7.87 6.56 6.62
C LYS A 111 -7.80 7.72 5.61
N GLU A 112 -6.65 8.37 5.46
CA GLU A 112 -6.47 9.42 4.46
C GLU A 112 -6.49 8.87 3.03
N LEU A 113 -6.10 7.61 2.83
CA LEU A 113 -6.05 6.99 1.50
C LEU A 113 -7.44 6.77 0.91
N GLN A 114 -8.47 6.56 1.75
CA GLN A 114 -9.85 6.32 1.31
C GLN A 114 -10.43 7.47 0.46
N ARG A 115 -9.83 8.67 0.54
CA ARG A 115 -10.22 9.86 -0.22
C ARG A 115 -9.78 9.80 -1.68
N PHE A 116 -8.86 8.92 -2.07
CA PHE A 116 -8.28 8.86 -3.40
C PHE A 116 -8.78 7.65 -4.19
N ASP A 117 -9.00 7.85 -5.49
CA ASP A 117 -9.50 6.82 -6.40
C ASP A 117 -8.37 5.96 -6.97
N PHE A 118 -8.25 4.74 -6.45
CA PHE A 118 -7.28 3.74 -6.90
C PHE A 118 -7.77 2.85 -8.05
N SER A 119 -9.00 3.03 -8.54
CA SER A 119 -9.57 2.21 -9.63
C SER A 119 -8.75 2.30 -10.93
N THR A 120 -7.97 3.36 -11.09
CA THR A 120 -7.10 3.59 -12.24
C THR A 120 -5.77 2.82 -12.17
N ALA A 121 -5.53 2.03 -11.11
CA ALA A 121 -4.28 1.28 -10.92
C ALA A 121 -3.97 0.39 -12.14
N THR A 122 -2.75 0.53 -12.68
CA THR A 122 -2.32 -0.22 -13.88
C THR A 122 -1.57 -1.52 -13.55
N VAL A 123 -1.40 -1.82 -12.26
CA VAL A 123 -0.60 -2.92 -11.74
C VAL A 123 -1.31 -3.61 -10.58
N ALA A 124 -0.97 -4.88 -10.36
CA ALA A 124 -1.26 -5.59 -9.12
C ALA A 124 -0.15 -5.32 -8.08
N LEU A 125 -0.53 -5.12 -6.82
CA LEU A 125 0.42 -5.02 -5.72
C LEU A 125 0.68 -6.41 -5.13
N VAL A 126 1.95 -6.80 -5.01
CA VAL A 126 2.33 -8.09 -4.38
C VAL A 126 3.15 -7.80 -3.13
N PRO A 127 2.51 -7.62 -1.96
CA PRO A 127 3.21 -7.35 -0.71
C PRO A 127 3.63 -8.64 0.00
N SER A 128 4.61 -8.52 0.90
CA SER A 128 4.98 -9.59 1.84
C SER A 128 4.98 -9.05 3.25
N VAL A 129 4.32 -9.77 4.17
CA VAL A 129 4.24 -9.43 5.59
C VAL A 129 4.63 -10.65 6.43
N PRO A 130 5.34 -10.46 7.57
CA PRO A 130 5.73 -11.57 8.42
C PRO A 130 4.50 -12.25 9.03
N GLY A 131 4.42 -13.58 8.96
CA GLY A 131 3.32 -14.34 9.53
C GLY A 131 3.19 -15.74 8.95
N VAL A 132 2.21 -16.48 9.47
CA VAL A 132 1.76 -17.77 8.93
C VAL A 132 0.42 -17.53 8.26
N HIS A 133 0.38 -17.70 6.94
CA HIS A 133 -0.79 -17.43 6.11
C HIS A 133 -1.39 -18.77 5.65
N LYS A 134 -2.71 -18.93 5.79
CA LYS A 134 -3.43 -20.10 5.27
C LYS A 134 -4.19 -19.67 4.02
N GLY A 135 -4.17 -20.49 2.98
CA GLY A 135 -5.02 -20.28 1.81
C GLY A 135 -6.49 -20.34 2.19
N ASN A 136 -7.33 -19.58 1.48
CA ASN A 136 -8.77 -19.74 1.58
C ASN A 136 -9.10 -21.17 1.10
N GLY A 137 -9.65 -22.01 1.97
CA GLY A 137 -9.83 -23.46 1.76
C GLY A 137 -10.84 -23.88 0.69
N ASN A 138 -10.83 -23.23 -0.48
CA ASN A 138 -11.67 -23.54 -1.64
C ASN A 138 -10.91 -24.31 -2.72
N GLU A 139 -9.74 -24.87 -2.43
CA GLU A 139 -9.11 -25.83 -3.33
C GLU A 139 -9.84 -27.18 -3.17
N PRO A 140 -10.50 -27.71 -4.21
CA PRO A 140 -11.02 -29.06 -4.15
C PRO A 140 -9.85 -30.01 -3.91
N ALA A 141 -10.03 -30.94 -2.96
CA ALA A 141 -9.05 -31.97 -2.71
C ALA A 141 -8.73 -32.69 -4.04
N GLU A 142 -7.48 -32.60 -4.50
CA GLU A 142 -7.00 -33.52 -5.52
C GLU A 142 -6.96 -34.90 -4.86
N ASP A 143 -7.91 -35.76 -5.25
CA ASP A 143 -7.91 -37.18 -4.91
C ASP A 143 -6.62 -37.81 -5.47
N VAL A 144 -5.73 -38.25 -4.56
CA VAL A 144 -4.61 -39.16 -4.85
C VAL A 144 -5.01 -40.58 -4.50
#